data_AF-A0A7V0QYS7-F1
#
_entry.id   AF-A0A7V0QYS7-F1
#
_cell.length_a   1.000
_cell.length_b   1.000
_cell.length_c   1.000
_cell.angle_alpha   90.00
_cell.angle_beta   90.00
_cell.angle_gamma   90.00
#
_symmetry.space_group_name_H-M   'P 1'
#
loop_
_entity.id
_entity.type
_entity.pdbx_description
1 polymer ?
#
loop_
_entity_poly.entity_id
_entity_poly.type
_entity_poly.pdbx_seq_one_letter_code
_entity_poly.pdbx_strand_id
1 'polypeptide(L)'
;MKQLTTHEEQLVFLRRIEGQIRGVQKMIEEKRYCVDILTQLHSIIGAILRVEGEILRKHLEGCVAHALKGDSEIEKQKKIEEIVDLITKFRKTT
;
A
#
# COMPACT_ATOMS: atom_id res chain seq x y z
N MET A 1 1.34 -15.32 -12.25
CA MET A 1 -0.03 -14.77 -12.36
C MET A 1 -0.02 -13.68 -13.43
N LYS A 2 -0.96 -13.66 -14.39
CA LYS A 2 -1.12 -12.46 -15.22
C LYS A 2 -1.76 -11.40 -14.34
N GLN A 3 -1.05 -10.30 -14.11
CA GLN A 3 -1.57 -9.16 -13.39
C GLN A 3 -2.74 -8.58 -14.20
N LEU A 4 -3.97 -8.77 -13.72
CA LEU A 4 -5.20 -8.33 -14.39
C LEU A 4 -5.53 -6.86 -14.12
N THR A 5 -4.85 -6.23 -13.16
CA THR A 5 -5.08 -4.86 -12.71
C THR A 5 -3.80 -4.03 -12.81
N THR A 6 -3.90 -2.82 -13.34
CA THR A 6 -2.81 -1.83 -13.27
C THR A 6 -2.98 -0.95 -12.02
N HIS A 7 -1.87 -0.39 -11.53
CA HIS A 7 -1.84 0.52 -10.38
C HIS A 7 -1.29 1.90 -10.75
N GLU A 8 -1.45 2.31 -12.00
CA GLU A 8 -0.88 3.57 -12.51
C GLU A 8 -1.43 4.80 -11.79
N GLU A 9 -2.71 4.77 -11.37
CA GLU A 9 -3.33 5.83 -10.57
C GLU A 9 -2.60 6.07 -9.24
N GLN A 10 -2.01 5.02 -8.66
CA GLN A 10 -1.26 5.10 -7.42
C GLN A 10 0.07 5.85 -7.59
N LEU A 11 0.62 5.95 -8.81
CA LEU A 11 1.82 6.72 -9.10
C LEU A 11 1.67 8.20 -8.76
N VAL A 12 0.47 8.78 -8.91
CA VAL A 12 0.21 10.18 -8.57
C VAL A 12 0.42 10.42 -7.07
N PHE A 13 -0.04 9.48 -6.23
CA PHE A 13 0.12 9.56 -4.79
C PHE A 13 1.55 9.28 -4.35
N LEU A 14 2.23 8.31 -4.98
CA LEU A 14 3.65 8.02 -4.72
C LEU A 14 4.55 9.23 -5.05
N ARG A 15 4.31 9.91 -6.16
CA ARG A 15 5.02 11.16 -6.51
C ARG A 15 4.78 12.28 -5.49
N ARG A 16 3.58 12.35 -4.89
CA ARG A 16 3.28 13.29 -3.80
C ARG A 16 4.05 12.94 -2.53
N ILE A 17 4.06 11.65 -2.16
CA ILE A 17 4.83 11.14 -1.01
C ILE A 17 6.32 11.45 -1.17
N GLU A 18 6.86 11.25 -2.37
CA GLU A 18 8.24 11.60 -2.71
C GLU A 18 8.53 13.10 -2.47
N GLY A 19 7.61 13.98 -2.86
CA GLY A 19 7.67 15.40 -2.55
C GLY A 19 7.62 15.72 -1.05
N GLN A 20 6.78 14.99 -0.29
CA GLN A 20 6.71 15.15 1.17
C GLN A 20 8.01 14.71 1.85
N ILE A 21 8.63 13.62 1.39
CA ILE A 21 9.93 13.14 1.89
C ILE A 21 11.02 14.19 1.64
N ARG A 22 11.08 14.76 0.42
CA ARG A 22 11.99 15.89 0.13
C ARG A 22 11.72 17.08 1.05
N GLY A 23 10.45 17.37 1.34
CA GLY A 23 10.05 18.38 2.31
C GLY A 23 10.66 18.13 3.69
N VAL A 24 10.53 16.90 4.21
CA VAL A 24 11.12 16.50 5.50
C VAL A 24 12.65 16.66 5.51
N GLN A 25 13.34 16.26 4.45
CA GLN A 25 14.80 16.45 4.33
C GLN A 25 15.17 17.93 4.49
N LYS A 26 14.47 18.82 3.77
CA LYS A 26 14.67 20.27 3.89
C LYS A 26 14.36 20.80 5.29
N MET A 27 13.30 20.31 5.95
CA MET A 27 13.00 20.69 7.33
C MET A 27 14.13 20.34 8.30
N ILE A 28 14.81 19.21 8.09
CA ILE A 28 15.97 18.78 8.88
C ILE A 28 17.17 19.68 8.60
N GLU A 29 17.47 19.96 7.33
CA GLU A 29 18.57 20.86 6.92
C GLU A 29 18.38 22.27 7.50
N GLU A 30 17.15 22.76 7.53
CA GLU A 30 16.74 24.03 8.11
C GLU A 30 16.64 24.01 9.65
N LYS A 31 16.93 22.86 10.29
CA LYS A 31 16.87 22.67 11.75
C LYS A 31 15.51 23.06 12.36
N ARG A 32 14.42 22.73 11.66
CA ARG A 32 13.05 23.02 12.13
C ARG A 32 12.72 22.24 13.39
N TYR A 33 11.68 22.72 14.08
CA TYR A 33 11.22 22.14 15.34
C TYR A 33 10.83 20.66 15.18
N CYS A 34 11.27 19.82 16.12
CA CYS A 34 11.13 18.37 16.04
C CYS A 34 9.67 17.93 15.91
N VAL A 35 8.72 18.61 16.57
CA VAL A 35 7.29 18.26 16.49
C VAL A 35 6.73 18.46 15.08
N ASP A 36 7.17 19.49 14.35
CA ASP A 36 6.76 19.71 12.97
C ASP A 36 7.25 18.57 12.06
N ILE A 37 8.52 18.16 12.23
CA ILE A 37 9.14 17.07 11.48
C ILE A 37 8.39 15.76 11.76
N LEU A 38 8.11 15.47 13.03
CA LEU A 38 7.34 14.29 13.44
C LEU A 38 5.93 14.33 12.84
N THR A 39 5.25 15.47 12.87
CA THR A 39 3.90 15.64 12.28
C THR A 39 3.92 15.37 10.77
N GLN A 40 4.94 15.86 10.08
CA GLN A 40 5.08 15.62 8.65
C GLN A 40 5.37 14.15 8.33
N LEU A 41 6.21 13.48 9.13
CA LEU A 41 6.46 12.03 8.99
C LEU A 41 5.18 11.21 9.20
N HIS A 42 4.36 11.53 10.20
CA HIS A 42 3.07 10.84 10.40
C HIS A 42 2.10 11.06 9.22
N SER A 43 2.11 12.26 8.64
CA SER A 43 1.32 12.55 7.43
C SER A 43 1.76 11.69 6.24
N ILE A 44 3.06 11.44 6.10
CA ILE A 44 3.63 10.55 5.07
C ILE A 44 3.22 9.10 5.32
N ILE A 45 3.31 8.61 6.56
CA ILE A 45 2.85 7.26 6.92
C ILE A 45 1.38 7.07 6.53
N GLY A 46 0.51 8.02 6.89
CA GLY A 46 -0.91 7.97 6.49
C GLY A 46 -1.13 7.94 4.97
N ALA A 47 -0.31 8.67 4.21
CA ALA A 47 -0.36 8.64 2.75
C ALA A 47 0.09 7.29 2.16
N ILE A 48 1.14 6.69 2.72
CA ILE A 48 1.63 5.35 2.32
C ILE A 48 0.55 4.29 2.60
N LEU A 49 -0.02 4.28 3.80
CA LEU A 49 -1.08 3.34 4.18
C LEU A 49 -2.30 3.45 3.27
N ARG A 50 -2.64 4.67 2.81
CA ARG A 50 -3.69 4.86 1.81
C ARG A 50 -3.32 4.18 0.49
N VAL A 51 -2.12 4.42 -0.04
CA VAL A 51 -1.68 3.81 -1.30
C VAL A 51 -1.68 2.27 -1.21
N GLU A 52 -1.16 1.73 -0.10
CA GLU A 52 -1.18 0.29 0.17
C GLU A 52 -2.61 -0.28 0.16
N GLY A 53 -3.53 0.35 0.88
CA GLY A 53 -4.93 -0.06 0.93
C GLY A 53 -5.62 -0.04 -0.44
N GLU A 54 -5.34 0.96 -1.27
CA GLU A 54 -5.87 1.05 -2.64
C GLU A 54 -5.34 -0.08 -3.55
N ILE A 55 -4.04 -0.41 -3.45
CA ILE A 55 -3.43 -1.52 -4.21
C ILE A 55 -4.06 -2.84 -3.77
N LEU A 56 -4.17 -3.06 -2.46
CA LEU A 56 -4.77 -4.26 -1.90
C LEU A 56 -6.23 -4.40 -2.35
N ARG A 57 -7.03 -3.33 -2.27
CA ARG A 57 -8.43 -3.36 -2.73
C ARG A 57 -8.51 -3.76 -4.21
N LYS A 58 -7.74 -3.11 -5.09
CA LYS A 58 -7.72 -3.45 -6.53
C LYS A 58 -7.32 -4.91 -6.75
N HIS A 59 -6.37 -5.42 -5.98
CA HIS A 59 -5.94 -6.82 -6.07
C HIS A 59 -7.08 -7.79 -5.68
N LEU A 60 -7.80 -7.50 -4.61
CA LEU A 60 -8.96 -8.29 -4.17
C LEU A 60 -10.10 -8.28 -5.20
N GLU A 61 -10.44 -7.10 -5.72
CA GLU A 61 -11.54 -6.91 -6.68
C GLU A 61 -11.23 -7.48 -8.07
N GLY A 62 -9.96 -7.49 -8.48
CA GLY A 62 -9.53 -7.97 -9.79
C GLY A 62 -9.04 -9.40 -9.75
N CYS A 63 -7.80 -9.59 -9.31
CA CYS A 63 -7.10 -10.86 -9.36
C CYS A 63 -7.80 -11.94 -8.53
N VAL A 64 -8.16 -11.63 -7.27
CA VAL A 64 -8.76 -12.62 -6.36
C VAL A 64 -10.19 -12.93 -6.77
N ALA A 65 -11.03 -11.92 -6.97
CA ALA A 65 -12.42 -12.13 -7.38
C ALA A 65 -12.54 -12.91 -8.70
N HIS A 66 -11.64 -12.66 -9.67
CA HIS A 66 -11.60 -13.44 -10.90
C HIS A 66 -11.17 -14.89 -10.63
N ALA A 67 -10.16 -15.07 -9.78
CA ALA A 67 -9.59 -16.37 -9.49
C ALA A 67 -10.51 -17.26 -8.62
N LEU A 68 -11.49 -16.67 -7.92
CA LEU A 68 -12.57 -17.35 -7.21
C LEU A 68 -13.72 -17.83 -8.12
N LYS A 69 -13.77 -17.36 -9.38
CA LYS A 69 -14.76 -17.82 -10.38
C LYS A 69 -14.39 -19.13 -11.08
N GLY A 70 -13.19 -19.68 -10.82
CA GLY A 70 -12.80 -20.99 -11.38
C GLY A 70 -13.55 -22.16 -10.73
N ASP A 71 -13.44 -23.36 -11.31
CA ASP A 71 -14.21 -24.53 -10.85
C ASP A 71 -13.51 -25.35 -9.75
N SER A 72 -12.21 -25.13 -9.53
CA SER A 72 -11.42 -25.89 -8.55
C SER A 72 -11.47 -25.28 -7.14
N GLU A 73 -12.16 -25.95 -6.21
CA GLU A 73 -12.21 -25.55 -4.80
C GLU A 73 -10.83 -25.53 -4.13
N ILE A 74 -9.93 -26.45 -4.52
CA ILE A 74 -8.55 -26.50 -3.99
C ILE A 74 -7.77 -25.23 -4.39
N GLU A 75 -7.95 -24.77 -5.63
CA GLU A 75 -7.28 -23.54 -6.08
C GLU A 75 -7.87 -22.29 -5.41
N LYS A 76 -9.18 -22.26 -5.16
CA LYS A 76 -9.82 -21.17 -4.41
C LYS A 76 -9.27 -21.08 -3.00
N GLN A 77 -9.19 -22.20 -2.30
CA GLN A 77 -8.68 -22.25 -0.93
C GLN A 77 -7.22 -21.77 -0.83
N LYS A 78 -6.34 -22.22 -1.73
CA LYS A 78 -4.95 -21.75 -1.79
C LYS A 78 -4.83 -20.24 -2.01
N LYS A 79 -5.70 -19.66 -2.85
CA LYS A 79 -5.71 -18.20 -3.10
C LYS A 79 -6.17 -17.42 -1.88
N ILE A 80 -7.14 -17.94 -1.14
CA ILE A 80 -7.58 -17.32 0.12
C ILE A 80 -6.44 -17.35 1.14
N GLU A 81 -5.75 -18.48 1.28
CA GLU A 81 -4.60 -18.61 2.19
C GLU A 81 -3.46 -17.62 1.84
N GLU A 82 -3.13 -17.46 0.55
CA GLU A 82 -2.13 -16.47 0.10
C GLU A 82 -2.50 -15.04 0.53
N ILE A 83 -3.78 -14.65 0.40
CA ILE A 83 -4.28 -13.34 0.81
C ILE A 83 -4.22 -13.18 2.33
N VAL A 84 -4.63 -14.21 3.08
CA VAL A 84 -4.59 -14.20 4.54
C VAL A 84 -3.16 -14.06 5.05
N ASP A 85 -2.21 -14.77 4.45
CA ASP A 85 -0.79 -14.67 4.78
C ASP A 85 -0.23 -13.27 4.51
N LEU A 86 -0.61 -12.67 3.38
CA LEU A 86 -0.18 -11.32 3.00
C LEU A 86 -0.71 -10.27 4.00
N ILE A 87 -2.00 -10.31 4.34
CA ILE A 87 -2.61 -9.41 5.33
C ILE A 87 -1.99 -9.63 6.73
N THR A 88 -1.71 -10.88 7.10
CA THR A 88 -1.10 -11.22 8.39
C THR A 88 0.33 -10.68 8.50
N LYS A 89 1.09 -10.67 7.39
CA LYS A 89 2.42 -10.03 7.36
C LYS A 89 2.34 -8.53 7.57
N PHE A 90 1.40 -7.83 6.91
CA PHE A 90 1.27 -6.38 7.05
C PHE A 90 0.91 -5.93 8.47
N ARG A 91 0.10 -6.71 9.18
CA ARG A 91 -0.28 -6.41 10.58
C ARG A 91 0.84 -6.57 11.60
N LYS A 92 1.98 -7.18 11.26
CA LYS A 92 3.12 -7.37 12.19
C LYS A 92 4.10 -6.20 12.21
N THR A 93 3.98 -5.25 11.28
CA THR A 93 4.97 -4.18 11.08
C THR A 93 4.52 -2.83 11.65
N THR A 94 3.30 -2.75 12.19
CA THR A 94 2.79 -1.61 12.97
C THR A 94 2.73 -1.97 14.44
#